data_AF-A0A9X8VB60-F1
#
_entry.id   AF-A0A9X8VB60-F1
#
_cell.length_a   1.000
_cell.length_b   1.000
_cell.length_c   1.000
_cell.angle_alpha   90.00
_cell.angle_beta   90.00
_cell.angle_gamma   90.00
#
_symmetry.space_group_name_H-M   'P 1'
#
loop_
_entity.id
_entity.type
_entity.pdbx_description
1 polymer ?
#
loop_
_entity_poly.entity_id
_entity_poly.type
_entity_poly.pdbx_seq_one_letter_code
_entity_poly.pdbx_strand_id
1 'polypeptide(L)' 'MRPTLDIDLLRTFHAIARLGQFRAAAAFVNRSPAAVSVHIRRLEQVAGGR' A
#
# COMPACT_ATOMS: atom_id res chain seq x y z
N MET A 1 -17.39 -3.77 14.13
CA MET A 1 -16.39 -4.76 13.63
C MET A 1 -15.11 -4.00 13.32
N ARG A 2 -13.93 -4.48 13.73
CA ARG A 2 -12.65 -3.86 13.33
C ARG A 2 -12.39 -4.21 11.86
N PRO A 3 -12.03 -3.25 10.99
CA PRO A 3 -11.66 -3.57 9.61
C PRO A 3 -10.49 -4.55 9.62
N THR A 4 -10.61 -5.65 8.88
CA THR A 4 -9.52 -6.61 8.73
C THR A 4 -8.42 -5.97 7.89
N LEU A 5 -7.22 -5.91 8.45
CA LEU A 5 -6.05 -5.39 7.75
C LEU A 5 -5.61 -6.41 6.70
N ASP A 6 -5.75 -6.04 5.43
CA ASP A 6 -5.33 -6.87 4.30
C ASP A 6 -3.80 -6.86 4.16
N ILE A 7 -3.21 -8.06 4.10
CA ILE A 7 -1.77 -8.27 3.98
C ILE A 7 -1.19 -7.66 2.69
N ASP A 8 -1.98 -7.52 1.63
CA ASP A 8 -1.53 -6.90 0.39
C ASP A 8 -1.30 -5.39 0.55
N LEU A 9 -2.02 -4.73 1.46
CA LEU A 9 -1.79 -3.33 1.82
C LEU A 9 -0.42 -3.19 2.51
N LEU A 10 -0.13 -4.09 3.45
CA LEU A 10 1.15 -4.14 4.17
C LEU A 10 2.34 -4.43 3.24
N ARG A 11 2.19 -5.37 2.30
CA ARG A 11 3.22 -5.69 1.30
C ARG A 11 3.52 -4.50 0.41
N THR A 12 2.47 -3.78 -0.01
CA THR A 12 2.59 -2.57 -0.83
C THR A 12 3.32 -1.48 -0.07
N PHE A 13 2.94 -1.24 1.19
CA PHE A 13 3.59 -0.27 2.07
C PHE A 13 5.06 -0.63 2.33
N HIS A 14 5.36 -1.90 2.61
CA HIS A 14 6.72 -2.38 2.78
C HIS A 14 7.57 -2.16 1.52
N ALA A 15 7.02 -2.43 0.33
CA ALA A 15 7.71 -2.19 -0.93
C ALA A 15 8.04 -0.71 -1.14
N ILE A 16 7.12 0.21 -0.80
CA ILE A 16 7.37 1.66 -0.86
C ILE A 16 8.45 2.05 0.14
N ALA A 17 8.35 1.61 1.39
CA ALA A 17 9.33 1.93 2.44
C ALA A 17 10.74 1.41 2.08
N ARG A 18 10.83 0.25 1.43
CA ARG A 18 12.09 -0.34 0.98
C ARG A 18 12.70 0.36 -0.23
N LEU A 19 11.87 0.79 -1.19
CA LEU A 19 12.33 1.31 -2.49
C LEU A 19 12.35 2.84 -2.56
N GLY A 20 11.67 3.54 -1.64
CA GLY A 20 11.60 5.00 -1.59
C GLY A 20 10.77 5.66 -2.71
N GLN A 21 10.21 4.88 -3.63
CA GLN A 21 9.45 5.39 -4.78
C GLN A 21 8.25 4.52 -5.14
N PHE A 22 7.11 5.18 -5.37
CA PHE A 22 5.84 4.53 -5.74
C PHE A 22 5.92 3.73 -7.04
N ARG A 23 6.65 4.24 -8.05
CA ARG A 23 6.77 3.57 -9.35
C ARG A 23 7.56 2.26 -9.24
N ALA A 24 8.72 2.25 -8.58
CA ALA A 24 9.44 0.98 -8.37
C ALA A 24 8.68 0.03 -7.44
N ALA A 25 7.98 0.54 -6.41
CA ALA A 25 7.12 -0.31 -5.58
C ALA A 25 6.01 -0.98 -6.39
N ALA A 26 5.36 -0.24 -7.30
CA ALA A 26 4.34 -0.76 -8.21
C ALA A 26 4.88 -1.88 -9.11
N ALA A 27 6.07 -1.66 -9.71
CA ALA A 27 6.74 -2.69 -10.49
C ALA A 27 7.10 -3.92 -9.65
N PHE A 28 7.61 -3.71 -8.42
CA PHE A 28 8.00 -4.78 -7.50
C PHE A 28 6.83 -5.66 -7.06
N VAL A 29 5.66 -5.07 -6.80
CA VAL A 29 4.45 -5.81 -6.38
C VAL A 29 3.55 -6.22 -7.55
N ASN A 30 4.02 -6.04 -8.80
CA ASN A 30 3.28 -6.32 -10.03
C ASN A 30 1.88 -5.66 -10.07
N ARG A 31 1.83 -4.36 -9.75
CA ARG A 31 0.61 -3.54 -9.77
C ARG A 31 0.85 -2.25 -10.53
N SER A 32 -0.23 -1.57 -10.92
CA SER A 32 -0.13 -0.22 -11.47
C SER A 32 0.18 0.81 -10.37
N PRO A 33 0.84 1.94 -10.69
CA PRO A 33 1.05 3.03 -9.73
C PRO A 33 -0.25 3.54 -9.09
N ALA A 34 -1.35 3.57 -9.85
CA ALA A 34 -2.66 3.96 -9.32
C ALA A 34 -3.19 2.97 -8.27
N ALA A 35 -3.01 1.66 -8.49
CA ALA A 35 -3.41 0.63 -7.52
C ALA A 35 -2.59 0.73 -6.23
N VAL A 36 -1.30 1.05 -6.32
CA VAL A 36 -0.45 1.32 -5.15
C VAL A 36 -0.97 2.51 -4.35
N SER A 37 -1.35 3.62 -5.01
CA SER A 37 -1.96 4.76 -4.32
C SER A 37 -3.26 4.40 -3.60
N VAL A 38 -4.12 3.58 -4.22
CA VAL A 38 -5.36 3.08 -3.60
C VAL A 38 -5.06 2.20 -2.38
N HIS A 39 -4.05 1.34 -2.47
CA HIS A 39 -3.62 0.51 -1.35
C HIS A 39 -3.14 1.35 -0.16
N ILE A 40 -2.36 2.39 -0.41
CA ILE A 40 -1.88 3.27 0.67
C ILE A 40 -3.02 4.05 1.30
N ARG A 41 -3.93 4.60 0.49
CA ARG A 41 -5.13 5.27 1.01
C ARG A 41 -6.00 4.35 1.86
N ARG A 42 -6.18 3.09 1.44
CA ARG A 42 -6.92 2.08 2.23
C ARG A 42 -6.18 1.73 3.53
N LEU A 43 -4.86 1.62 3.48
CA LEU A 43 -4.05 1.37 4.66
C LEU A 43 -4.20 2.49 5.68
N GLU A 44 -4.15 3.74 5.23
CA GLU A 44 -4.37 4.94 6.06
C GLU A 44 -5.77 4.90 6.71
N GLN A 45 -6.82 4.61 5.93
CA GLN A 45 -8.19 4.48 6.45
C GLN A 45 -8.34 3.40 7.52
N VAL A 46 -7.68 2.24 7.36
CA VAL A 46 -7.73 1.14 8.33
C VAL A 46 -6.91 1.45 9.58
N ALA A 47 -5.79 2.15 9.43
CA ALA A 47 -4.89 2.53 10.53
C ALA A 47 -5.37 3.76 11.32
N GLY A 48 -6.36 4.50 10.80
CA GLY A 48 -6.84 5.76 11.40
C GLY A 48 -6.01 6.99 11.02
N GLY A 49 -5.20 6.89 9.96
CA GLY A 49 -4.55 8.03 9.31
C GLY A 49 -5.53 8.85 8.47
N ARG A 50 -5.23 10.13 8.29
CA ARG A 50 -6.01 11.06 7.44
C ARG A 50 -5.94 10.66 5.97
#